data_AF-A0A0D2SNI1-F1
#
_entry.id   AF-A0A0D2SNI1-F1
#
_cell.length_a   1.000
_cell.length_b   1.000
_cell.length_c   1.000
_cell.angle_alpha   90.00
_cell.angle_beta   90.00
_cell.angle_gamma   90.00
#
_symmetry.space_group_name_H-M   'P 1'
#
loop_
_entity.id
_entity.type
_entity.pdbx_description
1 polymer ?
#
loop_
_entity_poly.entity_id
_entity_poly.type
_entity_poly.pdbx_seq_one_letter_code
_entity_poly.pdbx_strand_id
1 'polypeptide(L)'
;MIVIFAISLCSIVLKLSIFFYSAHRYGQAIDLYTQAIELNSQNAVYWANRSLAHTKLEEYGSSIQDATKAIEVDPKYSKGYYRRGAAYLAMGKFKEALKDFQQVLGL
;
A
#
# COMPACT_ATOMS: atom_id res chain seq x y z
N MET A 1 11.62 20.07 18.02
CA MET A 1 10.96 19.08 18.89
C MET A 1 9.80 18.37 18.19
N ILE A 2 8.88 19.08 17.50
CA ILE A 2 7.69 18.50 16.85
C ILE A 2 8.00 17.46 15.76
N VAL A 3 9.02 17.67 14.93
CA VAL A 3 9.37 16.78 13.80
C VAL A 3 9.87 15.40 14.26
N ILE A 4 10.61 15.33 15.38
CA ILE A 4 11.14 14.06 15.91
C ILE A 4 10.02 13.18 16.47
N PHE A 5 9.02 13.79 17.13
CA PHE A 5 7.84 13.07 17.62
C PHE A 5 7.00 12.51 16.47
N ALA A 6 6.79 13.27 15.39
CA ALA A 6 6.04 12.81 14.22
C ALA A 6 6.73 11.63 13.51
N ILE A 7 8.06 11.66 13.36
CA ILE A 7 8.83 10.56 12.75
C ILE A 7 8.76 9.29 13.61
N SER A 8 8.92 9.43 14.93
CA SER A 8 8.82 8.31 15.87
C SER A 8 7.44 7.66 15.82
N LEU A 9 6.38 8.48 15.81
CA LEU A 9 5.00 8.01 15.73
C LEU A 9 4.72 7.30 14.40
N CYS A 10 5.19 7.84 13.28
CA CYS A 10 5.05 7.22 11.95
C CYS A 10 5.69 5.82 11.87
N SER A 11 6.84 5.62 12.54
CA SER A 11 7.53 4.33 12.63
C SER A 11 6.77 3.32 13.49
N ILE A 12 6.21 3.76 14.62
CA ILE A 12 5.44 2.91 15.52
C ILE A 12 4.16 2.44 14.84
N VAL A 13 3.40 3.35 14.23
CA VAL A 13 2.16 3.02 13.53
C VAL A 13 2.45 2.03 12.41
N LEU A 14 3.51 2.23 11.61
CA LEU A 14 3.92 1.28 10.57
C LEU A 14 4.17 -0.13 11.11
N LYS A 15 4.95 -0.26 12.18
CA LYS A 15 5.25 -1.57 12.78
C LYS A 15 3.98 -2.24 13.30
N LEU A 16 3.09 -1.46 13.93
CA LEU A 16 1.83 -1.97 14.45
C LEU A 16 0.89 -2.42 13.32
N SER A 17 0.78 -1.65 12.22
CA SER A 17 0.02 -2.05 11.04
C SER A 17 0.52 -3.38 10.46
N ILE A 18 1.83 -3.55 10.36
CA ILE A 18 2.45 -4.80 9.87
C ILE A 18 2.17 -5.96 10.82
N PHE A 19 2.18 -5.74 12.13
CA PHE A 19 1.83 -6.76 13.12
C PHE A 19 0.38 -7.23 12.93
N PHE A 20 -0.59 -6.31 12.86
CA PHE A 20 -1.99 -6.68 12.63
C PHE A 20 -2.21 -7.34 11.28
N TYR A 21 -1.51 -6.91 10.23
CA TYR A 21 -1.53 -7.57 8.93
C TYR A 21 -1.03 -9.03 9.02
N SER A 22 0.08 -9.24 9.72
CA SER A 22 0.67 -10.58 9.90
C SER A 22 -0.23 -11.49 10.76
N ALA A 23 -1.02 -10.92 11.66
CA ALA A 23 -2.05 -11.60 12.42
C ALA A 23 -3.39 -11.78 11.66
N HIS A 24 -3.41 -11.50 10.35
CA HIS A 24 -4.59 -11.57 9.47
C HIS A 24 -5.76 -10.66 9.88
N ARG A 25 -5.50 -9.65 10.73
CA ARG A 25 -6.49 -8.64 11.13
C ARG A 25 -6.43 -7.45 10.19
N TYR A 26 -6.82 -7.69 8.94
CA TYR A 26 -6.60 -6.74 7.83
C TYR A 26 -7.34 -5.41 8.01
N GLY A 27 -8.56 -5.40 8.54
CA GLY A 27 -9.31 -4.15 8.80
C GLY A 27 -8.59 -3.21 9.75
N GLN A 28 -8.03 -3.73 10.85
CA GLN A 28 -7.24 -2.90 11.77
C GLN A 28 -5.91 -2.45 11.17
N ALA A 29 -5.29 -3.29 10.32
CA ALA A 29 -4.12 -2.87 9.58
C ALA A 29 -4.46 -1.69 8.65
N ILE A 30 -5.62 -1.72 8.00
CA ILE A 30 -6.14 -0.61 7.16
C ILE A 30 -6.33 0.66 7.99
N ASP A 31 -6.98 0.58 9.15
CA ASP A 31 -7.20 1.73 10.03
C ASP A 31 -5.86 2.39 10.44
N LEU A 32 -4.87 1.57 10.82
CA LEU A 32 -3.56 2.07 11.19
C LEU A 32 -2.78 2.63 9.99
N TYR A 33 -2.87 2.02 8.81
CA TYR A 33 -2.27 2.62 7.61
C TYR A 33 -2.94 3.94 7.24
N THR A 34 -4.25 4.08 7.46
CA THR A 34 -4.96 5.35 7.26
C THR A 34 -4.43 6.42 8.20
N GLN A 35 -4.25 6.12 9.48
CA GLN A 35 -3.60 7.04 10.43
C GLN A 35 -2.16 7.38 10.00
N ALA A 36 -1.38 6.40 9.53
CA ALA A 36 -0.02 6.65 9.03
C ALA A 36 -0.01 7.59 7.81
N ILE A 37 -0.98 7.45 6.91
CA ILE A 37 -1.17 8.32 5.74
C ILE A 37 -1.56 9.74 6.16
N GLU A 38 -2.44 9.89 7.14
CA GLU A 38 -2.82 11.21 7.69
C GLU A 38 -1.62 11.93 8.32
N LEU A 39 -0.73 11.17 8.98
CA LEU A 39 0.52 11.71 9.54
C LEU A 39 1.56 12.06 8.47
N ASN A 40 1.68 11.23 7.43
CA ASN A 40 2.60 11.45 6.32
C ASN A 40 2.12 10.77 5.03
N SER A 41 1.41 11.54 4.21
CA SER A 41 0.88 11.06 2.92
C SER A 41 1.94 10.91 1.83
N GLN A 42 3.15 11.44 2.04
CA GLN A 42 4.26 11.40 1.08
C GLN A 42 5.12 10.13 1.20
N ASN A 43 4.71 9.16 2.01
CA ASN A 43 5.37 7.86 2.10
C ASN A 43 4.60 6.79 1.34
N ALA A 44 5.10 6.43 0.14
CA ALA A 44 4.50 5.42 -0.73
C ALA A 44 4.34 4.03 -0.07
N VAL A 45 5.12 3.73 0.97
CA VAL A 45 5.03 2.46 1.71
C VAL A 45 3.65 2.30 2.38
N TYR A 46 3.08 3.36 2.93
CA TYR A 46 1.78 3.27 3.62
C TYR A 46 0.65 2.95 2.64
N TRP A 47 0.61 3.65 1.51
CA TRP A 47 -0.33 3.39 0.43
C TRP A 47 -0.21 1.96 -0.11
N ALA A 48 1.01 1.51 -0.44
CA ALA A 48 1.22 0.17 -0.99
C ALA A 48 0.87 -0.96 0.00
N ASN A 49 1.08 -0.73 1.30
CA ASN A 49 0.73 -1.72 2.31
C ASN A 49 -0.76 -1.71 2.67
N ARG A 50 -1.44 -0.56 2.62
CA ARG A 50 -2.90 -0.50 2.76
C ARG A 50 -3.61 -1.15 1.58
N SER A 51 -3.11 -0.91 0.36
CA SER A 51 -3.52 -1.64 -0.85
C SER A 51 -3.42 -3.16 -0.68
N LEU A 52 -2.30 -3.64 -0.11
CA LEU A 52 -2.15 -5.07 0.18
C LEU A 52 -3.22 -5.59 1.15
N ALA A 53 -3.55 -4.82 2.19
CA ALA A 53 -4.57 -5.21 3.16
C ALA A 53 -5.96 -5.23 2.52
N HIS A 54 -6.33 -4.23 1.72
CA HIS A 54 -7.56 -4.23 0.91
C HIS A 54 -7.61 -5.45 -0.04
N THR A 55 -6.50 -5.80 -0.68
CA THR A 55 -6.43 -6.99 -1.55
C THR A 55 -6.75 -8.28 -0.79
N LYS A 56 -6.33 -8.39 0.48
CA LYS A 56 -6.62 -9.55 1.33
C LYS A 56 -8.08 -9.63 1.79
N LEU A 57 -8.81 -8.51 1.72
CA LEU A 57 -10.24 -8.43 1.96
C LEU A 57 -11.06 -8.47 0.65
N GLU A 58 -10.41 -8.73 -0.49
CA GLU A 58 -11.03 -8.71 -1.83
C GLU A 58 -11.60 -7.34 -2.24
N GLU A 59 -11.19 -6.27 -1.56
CA GLU A 59 -11.57 -4.88 -1.83
C GLU A 59 -10.70 -4.30 -2.96
N TYR A 60 -10.75 -4.93 -4.14
CA TYR A 60 -9.81 -4.67 -5.23
C TYR A 60 -9.86 -3.23 -5.76
N GLY A 61 -11.01 -2.56 -5.72
CA GLY A 61 -11.16 -1.16 -6.10
C GLY A 61 -10.33 -0.23 -5.21
N SER A 62 -10.47 -0.35 -3.89
CA SER A 62 -9.68 0.40 -2.90
C SER A 62 -8.20 0.05 -3.01
N SER A 63 -7.88 -1.23 -3.23
CA SER A 63 -6.51 -1.67 -3.48
C SER A 63 -5.86 -0.98 -4.69
N ILE A 64 -6.56 -0.87 -5.81
CA ILE A 64 -6.09 -0.20 -7.02
C ILE A 64 -5.88 1.30 -6.78
N GLN A 65 -6.79 1.95 -6.06
CA GLN A 65 -6.67 3.37 -5.72
C GLN A 65 -5.42 3.63 -4.87
N ASP A 66 -5.23 2.85 -3.80
CA ASP A 66 -4.06 2.98 -2.92
C ASP A 66 -2.76 2.65 -3.64
N ALA A 67 -2.72 1.59 -4.46
CA ALA A 67 -1.53 1.25 -5.23
C ALA A 67 -1.19 2.32 -6.28
N THR A 68 -2.22 2.92 -6.91
CA THR A 68 -2.02 4.06 -7.81
C THR A 68 -1.45 5.24 -7.05
N LYS A 69 -1.94 5.52 -5.84
CA LYS A 69 -1.40 6.60 -5.02
C LYS A 69 0.05 6.35 -4.61
N ALA A 70 0.41 5.11 -4.29
CA ALA A 70 1.80 4.73 -4.03
C ALA A 70 2.73 5.05 -5.22
N ILE A 71 2.27 4.77 -6.44
CA ILE A 71 3.00 5.06 -7.68
C ILE A 71 3.11 6.57 -7.92
N GLU A 72 2.06 7.35 -7.67
CA GLU A 72 2.09 8.82 -7.79
C GLU A 72 3.07 9.46 -6.80
N VAL A 73 3.12 8.94 -5.57
CA VAL A 73 4.01 9.45 -4.51
C VAL A 73 5.47 9.09 -4.78
N ASP A 74 5.74 7.84 -5.17
CA ASP A 74 7.07 7.41 -5.58
C ASP A 74 7.00 6.47 -6.80
N PRO A 75 7.19 7.01 -8.02
CA PRO A 75 7.18 6.21 -9.24
C PRO A 75 8.31 5.18 -9.32
N LYS A 76 9.34 5.27 -8.49
CA LYS A 76 10.44 4.28 -8.45
C LYS A 76 10.16 3.15 -7.46
N TYR A 77 9.13 3.27 -6.62
CA TYR A 77 8.76 2.25 -5.66
C TYR A 77 7.98 1.12 -6.32
N SER A 78 8.71 0.11 -6.81
CA SER A 78 8.18 -1.02 -7.58
C SER A 78 7.01 -1.76 -6.91
N LYS A 79 6.94 -1.76 -5.57
CA LYS A 79 5.81 -2.35 -4.84
C LYS A 79 4.47 -1.69 -5.18
N GLY A 80 4.42 -0.40 -5.52
CA GLY A 80 3.18 0.24 -5.98
C GLY A 80 2.60 -0.46 -7.22
N TYR A 81 3.42 -0.62 -8.26
CA TYR A 81 3.05 -1.36 -9.47
C TYR A 81 2.69 -2.82 -9.18
N TYR A 82 3.50 -3.51 -8.39
CA TYR A 82 3.21 -4.90 -8.02
C TYR A 82 1.84 -5.06 -7.34
N ARG A 83 1.49 -4.15 -6.41
CA ARG A 83 0.21 -4.20 -5.69
C ARG A 83 -0.97 -3.95 -6.63
N ARG A 84 -0.86 -2.97 -7.51
CA ARG A 84 -1.91 -2.68 -8.50
C ARG A 84 -2.07 -3.82 -9.49
N GLY A 85 -0.97 -4.37 -9.99
CA GLY A 85 -0.97 -5.53 -10.87
C GLY A 85 -1.59 -6.78 -10.21
N ALA A 86 -1.29 -7.02 -8.93
CA ALA A 86 -1.91 -8.11 -8.17
C ALA A 86 -3.43 -7.93 -7.99
N ALA A 87 -3.89 -6.70 -7.73
CA ALA A 87 -5.31 -6.41 -7.65
C ALA A 87 -6.02 -6.59 -9.00
N TYR A 88 -5.42 -6.12 -10.11
CA TYR A 88 -5.93 -6.37 -11.46
C TYR A 88 -5.98 -7.86 -11.79
N LEU A 89 -4.94 -8.62 -11.43
CA LEU A 89 -4.89 -10.06 -11.65
C LEU A 89 -6.04 -10.77 -10.91
N ALA A 90 -6.29 -10.41 -9.65
CA ALA A 90 -7.38 -10.97 -8.87
C ALA A 90 -8.77 -10.64 -9.45
N MET A 91 -8.90 -9.52 -10.17
CA MET A 91 -10.11 -9.15 -10.92
C MET A 91 -10.18 -9.78 -12.32
N GLY A 92 -9.22 -10.60 -12.74
CA GLY A 92 -9.15 -11.15 -14.10
C GLY A 92 -8.75 -10.13 -15.18
N LYS A 93 -8.25 -8.95 -14.80
CA LYS A 93 -7.79 -7.88 -15.70
C LYS A 93 -6.34 -8.13 -16.11
N PHE A 94 -6.13 -9.18 -16.89
CA PHE A 94 -4.79 -9.70 -17.20
C PHE A 94 -3.91 -8.72 -17.99
N LYS A 95 -4.49 -7.91 -18.88
CA LYS A 95 -3.73 -6.93 -19.68
C LYS A 95 -3.14 -5.83 -18.81
N GLU A 96 -3.94 -5.30 -17.89
CA GLU A 96 -3.56 -4.27 -16.95
C GLU A 96 -2.53 -4.81 -15.93
N ALA A 97 -2.75 -6.03 -15.44
CA ALA A 97 -1.79 -6.70 -14.56
C ALA A 97 -0.42 -6.91 -15.22
N LEU A 98 -0.40 -7.39 -16.48
CA LEU A 98 0.82 -7.59 -17.24
C LEU A 98 1.61 -6.29 -17.41
N LYS A 99 0.93 -5.19 -17.75
CA LYS A 99 1.54 -3.86 -17.88
C LYS A 99 2.24 -3.42 -16.59
N ASP A 100 1.57 -3.58 -15.44
CA ASP A 100 2.16 -3.21 -14.15
C ASP A 100 3.33 -4.13 -13.77
N PHE A 101 3.26 -5.44 -14.06
CA PHE A 101 4.39 -6.34 -13.79
C PHE A 101 5.59 -6.09 -14.69
N GLN A 102 5.40 -5.67 -15.94
CA GLN A 102 6.49 -5.22 -16.80
C GLN A 102 7.24 -4.03 -16.20
N GLN A 103 6.51 -3.06 -15.64
CA GLN A 103 7.13 -1.94 -14.91
C GLN A 103 7.97 -2.39 -13.71
N VAL A 104 7.53 -3.41 -12.98
CA VAL A 104 8.31 -4.00 -11.86
C VAL A 104 9.62 -4.60 -12.35
N LEU A 105 9.63 -5.23 -13.53
CA LEU A 105 10.80 -5.85 -14.14
C LEU A 105 11.67 -4.87 -14.93
N GLY A 106 11.22 -3.64 -15.14
CA GLY A 106 11.88 -2.66 -16.00
C GLY A 106 11.82 -3.01 -17.49
N LEU A 107 10.77 -3.74 -17.90
CA LEU A 107 10.51 -4.15 -19.29
C LEU A 107 9.54 -3.19 -19.99
#